data_AF-A0A7S1JDY5-F1
#
_entry.id   AF-A0A7S1JDY5-F1
#
_cell.length_a   1.000
_cell.length_b   1.000
_cell.length_c   1.000
_cell.angle_alpha   90.00
_cell.angle_beta   90.00
_cell.angle_gamma   90.00
#
_symmetry.space_group_name_H-M   'P 1'
#
loop_
_entity.id
_entity.type
_entity.pdbx_description
1 polymer ?
#
loop_
_entity_poly.entity_id
_entity_poly.type
_entity_poly.pdbx_seq_one_letter_code
_entity_poly.pdbx_strand_id
1 'polypeptide(L)'
;APPPKKAGPKLRAFYWTKLKETKIANSLWTSLPAPAPAEDREIDAEMLQSLFMIKPKKKVAKGDDDKSPDPSAKKATKPTTILPQGRAQNIGIVLACIKVPVPELKNLLLNVDLASVSFDVIQAVLSILPTADEASLLQHERKDADRSKLVGPEQFILTCAEIPRVTQRLECWTFFYQFDSLLEYVQRSTETLSKAAGVLKENTKLSEVLSLILHLGNLLNEGSMANGNARGFAIESITKLASVKATDSPSSLLDFLVLHIITKRPDLLDWADGLQALPSACLCGVADISKALKEIDDGLHRMNQELVQVEKLNSQDKFIAVFHPFHITCQQRIEGARASFKEVQKALITLSQWFGEDFATFDEKVFFGYFITFERHFSACQK
;
A
#
# COMPACT_ATOMS: atom_id res chain seq x y z
N ALA A 1 32.28 -42.74 -13.94
CA ALA A 1 30.82 -42.48 -14.01
C ALA A 1 30.35 -42.06 -12.62
N PRO A 2 29.58 -40.97 -12.46
CA PRO A 2 29.00 -40.63 -11.17
C PRO A 2 27.93 -41.67 -10.79
N PRO A 3 27.72 -41.95 -9.50
CA PRO A 3 26.80 -43.00 -9.05
C PRO A 3 25.33 -42.63 -9.37
N PRO A 4 24.44 -43.62 -9.55
CA PRO A 4 23.03 -43.37 -9.82
C PRO A 4 22.36 -42.67 -8.63
N LYS A 5 21.73 -41.52 -8.89
CA LYS A 5 20.91 -40.81 -7.90
C LYS A 5 19.73 -41.70 -7.49
N LYS A 6 19.70 -42.13 -6.21
CA LYS A 6 18.53 -42.80 -5.61
C LYS A 6 17.29 -41.92 -5.81
N ALA A 7 16.24 -42.45 -6.43
CA ALA A 7 14.99 -41.74 -6.62
C ALA A 7 14.17 -41.74 -5.31
N GLY A 8 14.20 -40.63 -4.57
CA GLY A 8 13.33 -40.42 -3.40
C GLY A 8 11.86 -40.17 -3.77
N PRO A 9 10.94 -40.12 -2.78
CA PRO A 9 9.54 -39.84 -3.03
C PRO A 9 9.33 -38.46 -3.67
N LYS A 10 8.39 -38.34 -4.62
CA LYS A 10 8.04 -37.04 -5.21
C LYS A 10 7.40 -36.16 -4.13
N LEU A 11 7.99 -35.01 -3.85
CA LEU A 11 7.45 -34.03 -2.91
C LEU A 11 6.59 -32.98 -3.63
N ARG A 12 5.71 -32.31 -2.89
CA ARG A 12 5.01 -31.10 -3.37
C ARG A 12 6.05 -30.03 -3.70
N ALA A 13 5.92 -29.41 -4.87
CA ALA A 13 6.86 -28.39 -5.32
C ALA A 13 6.62 -27.05 -4.61
N PHE A 14 7.70 -26.37 -4.23
CA PHE A 14 7.67 -24.96 -3.86
C PHE A 14 7.85 -24.12 -5.13
N TYR A 15 6.80 -23.41 -5.54
CA TYR A 15 6.76 -22.66 -6.79
C TYR A 15 7.36 -21.25 -6.66
N TRP A 16 8.65 -21.16 -6.31
CA TRP A 16 9.35 -19.88 -6.30
C TRP A 16 9.69 -19.39 -7.72
N THR A 17 9.87 -18.07 -7.85
CA THR A 17 10.45 -17.49 -9.07
C THR A 17 11.95 -17.34 -8.86
N LYS A 18 12.75 -18.05 -9.64
CA LYS A 18 14.22 -17.97 -9.57
C LYS A 18 14.70 -16.60 -10.05
N LEU A 19 15.62 -16.00 -9.30
CA LEU A 19 16.35 -14.83 -9.79
C LEU A 19 17.34 -15.27 -10.88
N LYS A 20 17.50 -14.43 -11.90
CA LYS A 20 18.57 -14.59 -12.89
C LYS A 20 19.91 -14.34 -12.21
N GLU A 21 20.95 -15.07 -12.60
CA GLU A 21 22.29 -14.97 -12.02
C GLU A 21 22.83 -13.53 -12.00
N THR A 22 22.53 -12.76 -13.05
CA THR A 22 22.92 -11.34 -13.16
C THR A 22 22.34 -10.45 -12.07
N LYS A 23 21.22 -10.84 -11.45
CA LYS A 23 20.59 -10.11 -10.33
C LYS A 23 21.10 -10.59 -8.96
N ILE A 24 21.87 -11.67 -8.91
CA ILE A 24 22.36 -12.28 -7.66
C ILE A 24 23.65 -11.59 -7.19
N ALA A 25 24.55 -11.25 -8.12
CA ALA A 25 25.92 -10.79 -7.84
C ALA A 25 26.06 -9.69 -6.76
N ASN A 26 25.14 -8.70 -6.73
CA ASN A 26 25.17 -7.57 -5.78
C ASN A 26 23.94 -7.57 -4.84
N SER A 27 23.44 -8.74 -4.49
CA SER A 27 22.23 -8.87 -3.68
C SER A 27 22.51 -9.56 -2.35
N LEU A 28 21.53 -9.53 -1.45
CA LEU A 28 21.58 -10.27 -0.18
C LEU A 28 22.02 -11.73 -0.37
N TRP A 29 21.65 -12.37 -1.49
CA TRP A 29 21.94 -13.78 -1.77
C TRP A 29 23.44 -14.11 -1.82
N THR A 30 24.32 -13.14 -2.09
CA THR A 30 25.78 -13.32 -2.04
C THR A 30 26.39 -13.00 -0.67
N SER A 31 25.64 -12.31 0.20
CA SER A 31 26.06 -11.94 1.56
C SER A 31 25.38 -12.76 2.66
N LEU A 32 24.58 -13.77 2.30
CA LEU A 32 23.98 -14.67 3.27
C LEU A 32 25.11 -15.38 4.05
N PRO A 33 25.01 -15.42 5.39
CA PRO A 33 26.04 -16.05 6.21
C PRO A 33 26.22 -17.50 5.78
N ALA A 34 27.48 -17.94 5.79
CA ALA A 34 27.78 -19.34 5.60
C ALA A 34 26.95 -20.15 6.59
N PRO A 35 26.46 -21.32 6.16
CA PRO A 35 25.60 -22.09 6.99
C PRO A 35 26.21 -22.34 8.41
N ALA A 36 25.59 -21.81 9.51
CA ALA A 36 25.89 -22.07 10.95
C ALA A 36 26.21 -23.56 11.31
N PRO A 37 26.97 -23.87 12.39
CA PRO A 37 27.38 -25.25 12.71
C PRO A 37 26.22 -26.26 12.74
N ALA A 38 26.53 -27.52 12.41
CA ALA A 38 25.57 -28.55 11.98
C ALA A 38 24.42 -28.86 12.96
N GLU A 39 24.61 -28.62 14.25
CA GLU A 39 23.64 -28.96 15.31
C GLU A 39 22.38 -28.07 15.29
N ASP A 40 22.49 -26.80 14.89
CA ASP A 40 21.33 -25.89 14.75
C ASP A 40 20.59 -26.08 13.40
N ARG A 41 20.95 -27.12 12.64
CA ARG A 41 20.64 -27.24 11.21
C ARG A 41 20.12 -28.56 10.71
N GLU A 42 19.93 -29.54 11.58
CA GLU A 42 19.24 -30.75 11.18
C GLU A 42 17.76 -30.43 10.92
N ILE A 43 17.48 -29.98 9.70
CA ILE A 43 16.15 -30.10 9.12
C ILE A 43 15.90 -31.59 9.03
N ASP A 44 14.94 -32.07 9.82
CA ASP A 44 14.48 -33.45 9.75
C ASP A 44 13.92 -33.72 8.35
N ALA A 45 14.79 -34.24 7.49
CA ALA A 45 14.49 -34.52 6.10
C ALA A 45 13.46 -35.64 5.97
N GLU A 46 13.39 -36.54 6.95
CA GLU A 46 12.43 -37.65 6.98
C GLU A 46 11.03 -37.10 7.33
N MET A 47 10.93 -36.25 8.34
CA MET A 47 9.71 -35.53 8.69
C MET A 47 9.23 -34.65 7.53
N LEU A 48 10.12 -33.86 6.91
CA LEU A 48 9.79 -33.03 5.74
C LEU A 48 9.27 -33.89 4.58
N GLN A 49 9.95 -35.00 4.26
CA GLN A 49 9.48 -35.90 3.21
C GLN A 49 8.13 -36.53 3.57
N SER A 50 7.90 -36.92 4.83
CA SER A 50 6.63 -37.50 5.28
C SER A 50 5.44 -36.54 5.13
N LEU A 51 5.65 -35.27 5.44
CA LEU A 51 4.62 -34.24 5.41
C LEU A 51 4.29 -33.78 3.98
N PHE A 52 5.31 -33.71 3.11
CA PHE A 52 5.18 -33.11 1.79
C PHE A 52 5.23 -34.11 0.62
N MET A 53 5.35 -35.42 0.87
CA MET A 53 5.27 -36.40 -0.20
C MET A 53 3.91 -36.43 -0.90
N ILE A 54 3.95 -36.53 -2.22
CA ILE A 54 2.78 -36.79 -3.05
C ILE A 54 2.45 -38.27 -2.89
N LYS A 55 1.50 -38.57 -1.98
CA LYS A 55 1.00 -39.94 -1.79
C LYS A 55 0.48 -40.47 -3.13
N PRO A 56 1.01 -41.59 -3.66
CA PRO A 56 0.44 -42.20 -4.85
C PRO A 56 -0.99 -42.60 -4.54
N LYS A 57 -1.96 -42.18 -5.36
CA LYS A 57 -3.31 -42.73 -5.29
C LYS A 57 -3.19 -44.24 -5.49
N LYS A 58 -3.57 -45.04 -4.47
CA LYS A 58 -3.70 -46.49 -4.62
C LYS A 58 -4.59 -46.76 -5.83
N LYS A 59 -4.01 -47.26 -6.93
CA LYS A 59 -4.80 -48.03 -7.88
C LYS A 59 -5.20 -49.29 -7.11
N VAL A 60 -6.48 -49.42 -6.80
CA VAL A 60 -7.04 -50.68 -6.30
C VAL A 60 -6.70 -51.72 -7.36
N ALA A 61 -5.84 -52.67 -7.02
CA ALA A 61 -5.58 -53.83 -7.84
C ALA A 61 -6.88 -54.65 -7.86
N LYS A 62 -7.53 -54.71 -9.03
CA LYS A 62 -8.46 -55.81 -9.31
C LYS A 62 -7.59 -57.07 -9.37
N GLY A 63 -7.79 -57.97 -8.40
CA GLY A 63 -7.35 -59.35 -8.55
C GLY A 63 -8.10 -59.97 -9.71
N ASP A 64 -7.36 -60.71 -10.54
CA ASP A 64 -7.90 -61.70 -11.45
C ASP A 64 -8.64 -62.73 -10.60
N ASP A 65 -9.96 -62.73 -10.67
CA ASP A 65 -10.73 -63.95 -10.52
C ASP A 65 -11.96 -63.83 -11.42
N ASP A 66 -12.04 -64.82 -12.31
CA ASP A 66 -13.03 -64.99 -13.34
C ASP A 66 -14.43 -65.08 -12.73
N LYS A 67 -15.25 -64.06 -13.02
CA LYS A 67 -16.71 -64.13 -13.15
C LYS A 67 -17.22 -62.82 -13.73
N SER A 68 -17.56 -62.87 -15.01
CA SER A 68 -18.46 -61.90 -15.63
C SER A 68 -19.75 -61.76 -14.77
N PRO A 69 -20.21 -60.53 -14.50
CA PRO A 69 -21.34 -60.06 -15.29
C PRO A 69 -21.35 -58.55 -15.60
N ASP A 70 -21.95 -58.26 -16.76
CA ASP A 70 -22.70 -57.06 -17.16
C ASP A 70 -21.94 -55.75 -17.53
N PRO A 71 -21.96 -55.31 -18.81
CA PRO A 71 -21.37 -54.06 -19.27
C PRO A 71 -22.26 -52.83 -19.03
N SER A 72 -22.89 -52.69 -17.86
CA SER A 72 -23.88 -51.64 -17.58
C SER A 72 -23.53 -50.67 -16.43
N ALA A 73 -22.30 -50.69 -15.90
CA ALA A 73 -21.86 -49.72 -14.90
C ALA A 73 -21.21 -48.47 -15.54
N LYS A 74 -22.03 -47.42 -15.68
CA LYS A 74 -21.69 -46.06 -16.11
C LYS A 74 -20.26 -45.63 -15.73
N LYS A 75 -19.40 -45.47 -16.74
CA LYS A 75 -18.21 -44.61 -16.64
C LYS A 75 -18.71 -43.23 -16.21
N ALA A 76 -18.46 -42.84 -14.97
CA ALA A 76 -18.52 -41.43 -14.59
C ALA A 76 -17.46 -40.72 -15.44
N THR A 77 -17.93 -40.09 -16.51
CA THR A 77 -17.16 -39.24 -17.40
C THR A 77 -16.44 -38.22 -16.54
N LYS A 78 -15.09 -38.27 -16.49
CA LYS A 78 -14.32 -37.12 -16.02
C LYS A 78 -14.76 -35.95 -16.91
N PRO A 79 -15.33 -34.86 -16.36
CA PRO A 79 -15.75 -33.74 -17.19
C PRO A 79 -14.50 -33.20 -17.87
N THR A 80 -14.47 -33.28 -19.21
CA THR A 80 -13.42 -32.73 -20.06
C THR A 80 -13.44 -31.21 -19.85
N THR A 81 -12.54 -30.69 -19.01
CA THR A 81 -12.49 -29.26 -18.72
C THR A 81 -11.91 -28.53 -19.93
N ILE A 82 -12.61 -27.52 -20.42
CA ILE A 82 -12.23 -26.71 -21.61
C ILE A 82 -11.10 -25.73 -21.25
N LEU A 83 -11.09 -25.27 -20.00
CA LEU A 83 -10.08 -24.35 -19.50
C LEU A 83 -8.71 -25.03 -19.33
N PRO A 84 -7.61 -24.30 -19.58
CA PRO A 84 -6.27 -24.75 -19.21
C PRO A 84 -6.21 -25.15 -17.74
N GLN A 85 -5.58 -26.28 -17.43
CA GLN A 85 -5.55 -26.85 -16.07
C GLN A 85 -5.08 -25.83 -15.01
N GLY A 86 -4.04 -25.05 -15.30
CA GLY A 86 -3.53 -24.03 -14.38
C GLY A 86 -4.54 -22.92 -14.10
N ARG A 87 -5.27 -22.48 -15.13
CA ARG A 87 -6.32 -21.45 -15.01
C ARG A 87 -7.51 -21.98 -14.20
N ALA A 88 -7.99 -23.18 -14.51
CA ALA A 88 -9.06 -23.83 -13.76
C ALA A 88 -8.69 -24.05 -12.29
N GLN A 89 -7.43 -24.43 -12.02
CA GLN A 89 -6.93 -24.59 -10.65
C GLN A 89 -6.86 -23.26 -9.90
N ASN A 90 -6.36 -22.19 -10.52
CA ASN A 90 -6.33 -20.87 -9.90
C ASN A 90 -7.73 -20.38 -9.51
N ILE A 91 -8.69 -20.47 -10.43
CA ILE A 91 -10.09 -20.11 -10.18
C ILE A 91 -10.65 -20.96 -9.03
N GLY A 92 -10.42 -22.28 -9.03
CA GLY A 92 -10.88 -23.17 -7.98
C GLY A 92 -10.31 -22.83 -6.59
N ILE A 93 -9.05 -22.43 -6.51
CA ILE A 93 -8.41 -22.00 -5.26
C ILE A 93 -9.06 -20.71 -4.74
N VAL A 94 -9.21 -19.70 -5.61
CA VAL A 94 -9.79 -18.41 -5.21
C VAL A 94 -11.25 -18.57 -4.78
N LEU A 95 -12.04 -19.38 -5.50
CA LEU A 95 -13.42 -19.71 -5.11
C LEU A 95 -13.50 -20.39 -3.75
N ALA A 96 -12.56 -21.27 -3.42
CA ALA A 96 -12.49 -21.90 -2.10
C ALA A 96 -12.20 -20.90 -0.97
N CYS A 97 -11.52 -19.78 -1.28
CA CYS A 97 -11.30 -18.68 -0.34
C CYS A 97 -12.55 -17.80 -0.17
N ILE A 98 -13.29 -17.55 -1.26
CA ILE A 98 -14.51 -16.71 -1.24
C ILE A 98 -15.62 -17.35 -0.41
N LYS A 99 -15.71 -18.69 -0.38
CA LYS A 99 -16.71 -19.47 0.40
C LYS A 99 -18.19 -19.12 0.11
N VAL A 100 -18.47 -18.41 -0.96
CA VAL A 100 -19.82 -18.14 -1.48
C VAL A 100 -20.06 -19.02 -2.70
N PRO A 101 -21.15 -19.81 -2.75
CA PRO A 101 -21.55 -20.55 -3.94
C PRO A 101 -21.69 -19.63 -5.17
N VAL A 102 -21.20 -20.08 -6.33
CA VAL A 102 -21.21 -19.28 -7.57
C VAL A 102 -22.61 -18.73 -7.95
N PRO A 103 -23.72 -19.50 -7.85
CA PRO A 103 -25.06 -18.96 -8.14
C PRO A 103 -25.49 -17.85 -7.17
N GLU A 104 -25.12 -17.98 -5.91
CA GLU A 104 -25.40 -16.97 -4.88
C GLU A 104 -24.57 -15.71 -5.12
N LEU A 105 -23.28 -15.86 -5.46
CA LEU A 105 -22.40 -14.76 -5.82
C LEU A 105 -23.00 -13.90 -6.95
N LYS A 106 -23.56 -14.51 -8.00
CA LYS A 106 -24.24 -13.78 -9.07
C LYS A 106 -25.32 -12.85 -8.54
N ASN A 107 -26.18 -13.39 -7.67
CA ASN A 107 -27.30 -12.65 -7.11
C ASN A 107 -26.81 -11.51 -6.21
N LEU A 108 -25.79 -11.75 -5.39
CA LEU A 108 -25.21 -10.70 -4.53
C LEU A 108 -24.63 -9.55 -5.36
N LEU A 109 -23.91 -9.87 -6.46
CA LEU A 109 -23.31 -8.86 -7.34
C LEU A 109 -24.36 -8.06 -8.12
N LEU A 110 -25.39 -8.72 -8.67
CA LEU A 110 -26.48 -8.04 -9.40
C LEU A 110 -27.38 -7.21 -8.48
N ASN A 111 -27.57 -7.64 -7.23
CA ASN A 111 -28.38 -6.90 -6.26
C ASN A 111 -27.62 -5.82 -5.50
N VAL A 112 -26.30 -5.74 -5.69
CA VAL A 112 -25.43 -4.80 -4.97
C VAL A 112 -25.53 -4.94 -3.46
N ASP A 113 -25.41 -6.18 -3.00
CA ASP A 113 -25.42 -6.50 -1.57
C ASP A 113 -24.05 -6.19 -0.92
N LEU A 114 -23.88 -4.93 -0.56
CA LEU A 114 -22.69 -4.40 0.11
C LEU A 114 -22.52 -4.94 1.55
N ALA A 115 -23.58 -5.49 2.17
CA ALA A 115 -23.51 -6.03 3.52
C ALA A 115 -22.92 -7.44 3.54
N SER A 116 -23.23 -8.24 2.52
CA SER A 116 -22.80 -9.64 2.44
C SER A 116 -21.47 -9.85 1.70
N VAL A 117 -21.04 -8.89 0.87
CA VAL A 117 -19.84 -9.04 0.02
C VAL A 117 -18.77 -8.04 0.42
N SER A 118 -17.71 -8.53 1.07
CA SER A 118 -16.58 -7.71 1.54
C SER A 118 -15.66 -7.24 0.41
N PHE A 119 -14.81 -6.25 0.73
CA PHE A 119 -13.75 -5.76 -0.16
C PHE A 119 -12.84 -6.88 -0.67
N ASP A 120 -12.40 -7.78 0.21
CA ASP A 120 -11.51 -8.89 -0.15
C ASP A 120 -12.17 -9.85 -1.14
N VAL A 121 -13.47 -10.09 -1.01
CA VAL A 121 -14.24 -10.89 -1.96
C VAL A 121 -14.28 -10.20 -3.33
N ILE A 122 -14.49 -8.87 -3.37
CA ILE A 122 -14.46 -8.12 -4.64
C ILE A 122 -13.09 -8.22 -5.32
N GLN A 123 -11.99 -8.02 -4.57
CA GLN A 123 -10.63 -8.17 -5.11
C GLN A 123 -10.35 -9.59 -5.58
N ALA A 124 -10.79 -10.59 -4.81
CA ALA A 124 -10.66 -11.99 -5.19
C ALA A 124 -11.40 -12.29 -6.50
N VAL A 125 -12.66 -11.86 -6.64
CA VAL A 125 -13.44 -12.04 -7.88
C VAL A 125 -12.79 -11.32 -9.06
N LEU A 126 -12.37 -10.06 -8.90
CA LEU A 126 -11.66 -9.30 -9.94
C LEU A 126 -10.42 -10.05 -10.45
N SER A 127 -9.65 -10.68 -9.55
CA SER A 127 -8.43 -11.41 -9.91
C SER A 127 -8.66 -12.66 -10.78
N ILE A 128 -9.89 -13.18 -10.81
CA ILE A 128 -10.25 -14.39 -11.54
C ILE A 128 -11.30 -14.18 -12.62
N LEU A 129 -11.74 -12.93 -12.86
CA LEU A 129 -12.72 -12.64 -13.92
C LEU A 129 -12.30 -13.25 -15.27
N PRO A 130 -13.27 -13.73 -16.06
CA PRO A 130 -12.98 -14.32 -17.36
C PRO A 130 -12.52 -13.26 -18.38
N THR A 131 -11.65 -13.67 -19.29
CA THR A 131 -11.42 -12.90 -20.52
C THR A 131 -12.60 -13.03 -21.48
N ALA A 132 -12.71 -12.11 -22.45
CA ALA A 132 -13.74 -12.17 -23.48
C ALA A 132 -13.67 -13.49 -24.29
N ASP A 133 -12.46 -13.97 -24.57
CA ASP A 133 -12.22 -15.23 -25.27
C ASP A 133 -12.62 -16.44 -24.43
N GLU A 134 -12.25 -16.47 -23.14
CA GLU A 134 -12.64 -17.53 -22.20
C GLU A 134 -14.17 -17.64 -22.08
N ALA A 135 -14.84 -16.49 -21.95
CA ALA A 135 -16.29 -16.41 -21.85
C ALA A 135 -16.96 -16.90 -23.15
N SER A 136 -16.49 -16.42 -24.31
CA SER A 136 -17.07 -16.77 -25.61
C SER A 136 -16.88 -18.25 -25.95
N LEU A 137 -15.69 -18.79 -25.69
CA LEU A 137 -15.39 -20.20 -25.89
C LEU A 137 -16.30 -21.08 -25.03
N LEU A 138 -16.41 -20.79 -23.74
CA LEU A 138 -17.26 -21.59 -22.85
C LEU A 138 -18.74 -21.44 -23.21
N GLN A 139 -19.20 -20.26 -23.60
CA GLN A 139 -20.59 -20.06 -24.06
C GLN A 139 -20.90 -20.89 -25.31
N HIS A 140 -19.96 -20.99 -26.25
CA HIS A 140 -20.12 -21.82 -27.45
C HIS A 140 -20.11 -23.32 -27.10
N GLU A 141 -19.07 -23.78 -26.42
CA GLU A 141 -18.83 -25.20 -26.16
C GLU A 141 -19.78 -25.83 -25.11
N ARG A 142 -20.40 -24.99 -24.26
CA ARG A 142 -21.32 -25.41 -23.19
C ARG A 142 -22.74 -24.88 -23.36
N LYS A 143 -23.10 -24.44 -24.57
CA LYS A 143 -24.41 -23.83 -24.88
C LYS A 143 -25.60 -24.66 -24.36
N ASP A 144 -25.57 -25.97 -24.59
CA ASP A 144 -26.63 -26.92 -24.20
C ASP A 144 -26.29 -27.70 -22.92
N ALA A 145 -25.21 -27.35 -22.24
CA ALA A 145 -24.75 -28.06 -21.05
C ALA A 145 -25.57 -27.66 -19.81
N ASP A 146 -25.94 -28.66 -19.00
CA ASP A 146 -26.53 -28.43 -17.70
C ASP A 146 -25.49 -27.80 -16.75
N ARG A 147 -25.70 -26.52 -16.40
CA ARG A 147 -24.79 -25.73 -15.58
C ARG A 147 -24.56 -26.29 -14.19
N SER A 148 -25.52 -27.04 -13.64
CA SER A 148 -25.38 -27.69 -12.33
C SER A 148 -24.38 -28.85 -12.35
N LYS A 149 -24.03 -29.35 -13.54
CA LYS A 149 -23.08 -30.44 -13.77
C LYS A 149 -21.69 -29.97 -14.17
N LEU A 150 -21.50 -28.66 -14.35
CA LEU A 150 -20.20 -28.07 -14.65
C LEU A 150 -19.33 -28.01 -13.40
N VAL A 151 -18.01 -28.06 -13.60
CA VAL A 151 -17.05 -27.84 -12.52
C VAL A 151 -17.04 -26.36 -12.11
N GLY A 152 -16.80 -26.08 -10.83
CA GLY A 152 -16.85 -24.73 -10.26
C GLY A 152 -16.18 -23.62 -11.09
N PRO A 153 -14.98 -23.84 -11.68
CA PRO A 153 -14.35 -22.86 -12.56
C PRO A 153 -15.13 -22.50 -13.83
N GLU A 154 -15.66 -23.49 -14.56
CA GLU A 154 -16.46 -23.24 -15.78
C GLU A 154 -17.79 -22.59 -15.42
N GLN A 155 -18.41 -23.05 -14.32
CA GLN A 155 -19.64 -22.46 -13.80
C GLN A 155 -19.43 -20.98 -13.43
N PHE A 156 -18.30 -20.64 -12.80
CA PHE A 156 -17.94 -19.27 -12.45
C PHE A 156 -17.78 -18.38 -13.68
N ILE A 157 -17.01 -18.81 -14.69
CA ILE A 157 -16.80 -18.01 -15.91
C ILE A 157 -18.12 -17.73 -16.61
N LEU A 158 -18.95 -18.75 -16.82
CA LEU A 158 -20.26 -18.57 -17.45
C LEU A 158 -21.17 -17.65 -16.62
N THR A 159 -21.13 -17.76 -15.30
CA THR A 159 -21.91 -16.90 -14.40
C THR A 159 -21.48 -15.44 -14.48
N CYS A 160 -20.18 -15.16 -14.45
CA CYS A 160 -19.66 -13.80 -14.59
C CYS A 160 -19.94 -13.21 -15.97
N ALA A 161 -19.88 -14.03 -17.03
CA ALA A 161 -20.17 -13.59 -18.40
C ALA A 161 -21.64 -13.15 -18.60
N GLU A 162 -22.55 -13.57 -17.72
CA GLU A 162 -23.95 -13.12 -17.71
C GLU A 162 -24.18 -11.80 -16.99
N ILE A 163 -23.19 -11.32 -16.23
CA ILE A 163 -23.29 -10.05 -15.53
C ILE A 163 -22.77 -8.97 -16.49
N PRO A 164 -23.64 -8.08 -17.01
CA PRO A 164 -23.20 -7.07 -17.95
C PRO A 164 -22.20 -6.14 -17.27
N ARG A 165 -21.05 -5.94 -17.91
CA ARG A 165 -20.00 -5.01 -17.45
C ARG A 165 -19.47 -5.34 -16.05
N VAL A 166 -19.37 -6.64 -15.74
CA VAL A 166 -18.96 -7.13 -14.41
C VAL A 166 -17.66 -6.50 -13.90
N THR A 167 -16.63 -6.35 -14.75
CA THR A 167 -15.36 -5.73 -14.36
C THR A 167 -15.58 -4.31 -13.87
N GLN A 168 -16.24 -3.47 -14.66
CA GLN A 168 -16.46 -2.06 -14.35
C GLN A 168 -17.37 -1.87 -13.14
N ARG A 169 -18.40 -2.73 -13.00
CA ARG A 169 -19.22 -2.75 -11.78
C ARG A 169 -18.38 -3.02 -10.54
N LEU A 170 -17.53 -4.05 -10.56
CA LEU A 170 -16.69 -4.41 -9.41
C LEU A 170 -15.59 -3.38 -9.12
N GLU A 171 -15.09 -2.66 -10.13
CA GLU A 171 -14.22 -1.49 -9.93
C GLU A 171 -14.94 -0.35 -9.19
N CYS A 172 -16.24 -0.14 -9.44
CA CYS A 172 -17.04 0.83 -8.70
C CYS A 172 -17.27 0.41 -7.24
N TRP A 173 -17.45 -0.90 -6.97
CA TRP A 173 -17.49 -1.42 -5.60
C TRP A 173 -16.16 -1.25 -4.89
N THR A 174 -15.05 -1.49 -5.58
CA THR A 174 -13.69 -1.26 -5.07
C THR A 174 -13.55 0.19 -4.61
N PHE A 175 -13.96 1.14 -5.46
CA PHE A 175 -13.96 2.56 -5.11
C PHE A 175 -14.87 2.86 -3.92
N PHE A 176 -16.07 2.27 -3.86
CA PHE A 176 -17.00 2.44 -2.74
C PHE A 176 -16.36 2.09 -1.39
N TYR A 177 -15.68 0.94 -1.31
CA TYR A 177 -15.02 0.52 -0.06
C TYR A 177 -13.79 1.37 0.30
N GLN A 178 -13.13 1.97 -0.68
CA GLN A 178 -11.90 2.74 -0.46
C GLN A 178 -12.17 4.22 -0.15
N PHE A 179 -13.28 4.77 -0.64
CA PHE A 179 -13.56 6.21 -0.61
C PHE A 179 -13.38 6.84 0.76
N ASP A 180 -14.00 6.27 1.81
CA ASP A 180 -13.95 6.85 3.15
C ASP A 180 -12.51 6.87 3.70
N SER A 181 -11.75 5.81 3.49
CA SER A 181 -10.35 5.73 3.94
C SER A 181 -9.45 6.73 3.20
N LEU A 182 -9.66 6.91 1.89
CA LEU A 182 -8.91 7.88 1.09
C LEU A 182 -9.26 9.31 1.49
N LEU A 183 -10.54 9.61 1.68
CA LEU A 183 -11.00 10.93 2.10
C LEU A 183 -10.48 11.28 3.50
N GLU A 184 -10.57 10.33 4.44
CA GLU A 184 -10.08 10.52 5.80
C GLU A 184 -8.55 10.74 5.83
N TYR A 185 -7.80 10.00 5.00
CA TYR A 185 -6.37 10.22 4.83
C TYR A 185 -6.06 11.65 4.34
N VAL A 186 -6.77 12.12 3.31
CA VAL A 186 -6.61 13.49 2.81
C VAL A 186 -6.90 14.51 3.90
N GLN A 187 -8.04 14.38 4.58
CA GLN A 187 -8.46 15.31 5.64
C GLN A 187 -7.42 15.39 6.77
N ARG A 188 -7.04 14.25 7.35
CA ARG A 188 -6.03 14.20 8.44
C ARG A 188 -4.68 14.74 8.01
N SER A 189 -4.24 14.41 6.80
CA SER A 189 -2.95 14.89 6.29
C SER A 189 -2.96 16.40 6.07
N THR A 190 -4.06 16.95 5.53
CA THR A 190 -4.21 18.40 5.38
C THR A 190 -4.23 19.13 6.74
N GLU A 191 -4.94 18.60 7.74
CA GLU A 191 -4.96 19.18 9.08
C GLU A 191 -3.57 19.15 9.72
N THR A 192 -2.86 18.02 9.60
CA THR A 192 -1.50 17.84 10.13
C THR A 192 -0.52 18.85 9.52
N LEU A 193 -0.52 18.97 8.19
CA LEU A 193 0.35 19.92 7.49
C LEU A 193 -0.02 21.37 7.80
N SER A 194 -1.31 21.70 7.86
CA SER A 194 -1.78 23.04 8.23
C SER A 194 -1.31 23.42 9.63
N LYS A 195 -1.46 22.52 10.61
CA LYS A 195 -1.01 22.74 11.98
C LYS A 195 0.50 22.90 12.07
N ALA A 196 1.28 22.04 11.40
CA ALA A 196 2.74 22.15 11.38
C ALA A 196 3.22 23.48 10.78
N ALA A 197 2.62 23.89 9.66
CA ALA A 197 2.93 25.17 9.02
C ALA A 197 2.56 26.37 9.90
N GLY A 198 1.37 26.34 10.52
CA GLY A 198 0.90 27.39 11.41
C GLY A 198 1.80 27.55 12.64
N VAL A 199 2.10 26.43 13.32
CA VAL A 199 2.96 26.43 14.51
C VAL A 199 4.33 27.03 14.18
N LEU A 200 4.99 26.64 13.09
CA LEU A 200 6.31 27.20 12.76
C LEU A 200 6.24 28.69 12.41
N LYS A 201 5.20 29.12 11.69
CA LYS A 201 5.06 30.51 11.24
C LYS A 201 4.73 31.47 12.38
N GLU A 202 3.92 31.02 13.34
CA GLU A 202 3.42 31.85 14.45
C GLU A 202 4.34 31.80 15.69
N ASN A 203 5.35 30.94 15.69
CA ASN A 203 6.25 30.76 16.84
C ASN A 203 7.27 31.91 16.97
N THR A 204 6.91 32.89 17.80
CA THR A 204 7.75 34.03 18.12
C THR A 204 9.02 33.64 18.87
N LYS A 205 8.95 32.66 19.79
CA LYS A 205 10.11 32.18 20.56
C LYS A 205 11.16 31.53 19.66
N LEU A 206 10.73 30.69 18.71
CA LEU A 206 11.60 30.14 17.66
C LEU A 206 12.28 31.27 16.88
N SER A 207 11.55 32.32 16.51
CA SER A 207 12.11 33.45 15.78
C SER A 207 13.21 34.17 16.59
N GLU A 208 13.04 34.31 17.91
CA GLU A 208 14.07 34.84 18.80
C GLU A 208 15.27 33.91 18.94
N VAL A 209 15.06 32.59 19.06
CA VAL A 209 16.14 31.60 19.06
C VAL A 209 16.96 31.65 17.76
N LEU A 210 16.29 31.75 16.61
CA LEU A 210 16.96 31.92 15.30
C LEU A 210 17.74 33.24 15.23
N SER A 211 17.23 34.32 15.84
CA SER A 211 17.94 35.60 15.94
C SER A 211 19.21 35.48 16.79
N LEU A 212 19.16 34.78 17.92
CA LEU A 212 20.34 34.47 18.73
C LEU A 212 21.37 33.65 17.93
N ILE A 213 20.92 32.64 17.19
CA ILE A 213 21.79 31.83 16.32
C ILE A 213 22.47 32.71 15.26
N LEU A 214 21.73 33.61 14.61
CA LEU A 214 22.29 34.55 13.62
C LEU A 214 23.37 35.44 14.25
N HIS A 215 23.11 35.96 15.46
CA HIS A 215 24.05 36.80 16.17
C HIS A 215 25.33 36.04 16.54
N LEU A 216 25.19 34.83 17.09
CA LEU A 216 26.34 33.97 17.43
C LEU A 216 27.16 33.61 16.18
N GLY A 217 26.50 33.26 15.08
CA GLY A 217 27.15 32.97 13.81
C GLY A 217 27.93 34.18 13.28
N ASN A 218 27.38 35.39 13.36
CA ASN A 218 28.08 36.61 12.94
C ASN A 218 29.28 36.95 13.84
N LEU A 219 29.17 36.75 15.16
CA LEU A 219 30.29 36.93 16.08
C LEU A 219 31.42 35.95 15.80
N LEU A 220 31.11 34.67 15.57
CA LEU A 220 32.12 33.66 15.26
C LEU A 220 32.80 33.90 13.91
N ASN A 221 32.08 34.48 12.95
CA ASN A 221 32.59 34.75 11.61
C ASN A 221 33.06 36.20 11.44
N GLU A 222 33.28 36.94 12.53
CA GLU A 222 33.79 38.31 12.47
C GLU A 222 35.15 38.34 11.74
N GLY A 223 35.28 39.25 10.76
CA GLY A 223 36.46 39.33 9.89
C GLY A 223 36.47 38.37 8.70
N SER A 224 35.53 37.42 8.60
CA SER A 224 35.36 36.59 7.40
C SER A 224 34.59 37.36 6.31
N MET A 225 35.23 37.60 5.17
CA MET A 225 34.57 38.23 4.01
C MET A 225 33.45 37.35 3.41
N ALA A 226 33.52 36.03 3.56
CA ALA A 226 32.56 35.09 2.97
C ALA A 226 31.40 34.73 3.91
N ASN A 227 31.65 34.70 5.23
CA ASN A 227 30.71 34.14 6.21
C ASN A 227 30.26 35.14 7.30
N GLY A 228 30.85 36.33 7.37
CA GLY A 228 30.46 37.38 8.33
C GLY A 228 29.32 38.26 7.81
N ASN A 229 28.73 39.06 8.70
CA ASN A 229 27.65 40.03 8.39
C ASN A 229 26.43 39.44 7.64
N ALA A 230 26.09 38.18 7.93
CA ALA A 230 24.90 37.54 7.39
C ALA A 230 23.63 38.23 7.91
N ARG A 231 22.61 38.34 7.04
CA ARG A 231 21.27 38.86 7.39
C ARG A 231 20.23 37.76 7.63
N GLY A 232 20.61 36.52 7.37
CA GLY A 232 19.81 35.31 7.49
C GLY A 232 20.65 34.10 7.09
N PHE A 233 20.15 32.90 7.33
CA PHE A 233 20.82 31.64 6.97
C PHE A 233 19.78 30.60 6.55
N ALA A 234 20.18 29.63 5.72
CA ALA A 234 19.33 28.52 5.33
C ALA A 234 18.99 27.65 6.55
N ILE A 235 17.73 27.24 6.70
CA ILE A 235 17.23 26.62 7.93
C ILE A 235 17.91 25.31 8.26
N GLU A 236 18.37 24.54 7.27
CA GLU A 236 19.23 23.38 7.47
C GLU A 236 20.40 23.65 8.45
N SER A 237 20.95 24.87 8.46
CA SER A 237 22.12 25.25 9.26
C SER A 237 21.93 25.08 10.76
N ILE A 238 20.70 25.15 11.28
CA ILE A 238 20.43 24.96 12.73
C ILE A 238 20.84 23.56 13.20
N THR A 239 20.82 22.57 12.31
CA THR A 239 21.21 21.19 12.62
C THR A 239 22.72 21.04 12.82
N LYS A 240 23.52 22.00 12.30
CA LYS A 240 24.99 21.97 12.30
C LYS A 240 25.59 22.51 13.61
N LEU A 241 24.80 23.17 14.46
CA LEU A 241 25.27 23.81 15.70
C LEU A 241 25.94 22.83 16.67
N ALA A 242 25.43 21.59 16.77
CA ALA A 242 26.01 20.56 17.63
C ALA A 242 27.40 20.08 17.16
N SER A 243 27.73 20.30 15.88
CA SER A 243 28.98 19.88 15.25
C SER A 243 30.09 20.92 15.38
N VAL A 244 29.76 22.19 15.64
CA VAL A 244 30.75 23.26 15.83
C VAL A 244 31.28 23.17 17.26
N LYS A 245 32.51 22.68 17.44
CA LYS A 245 33.11 22.44 18.76
C LYS A 245 33.88 23.65 19.28
N ALA A 246 33.84 23.84 20.59
CA ALA A 246 34.68 24.80 21.29
C ALA A 246 36.14 24.34 21.30
N THR A 247 37.08 25.29 21.35
CA THR A 247 38.50 24.98 21.49
C THR A 247 38.76 24.26 22.80
N ASP A 248 39.48 23.14 22.75
CA ASP A 248 39.91 22.33 23.90
C ASP A 248 38.77 21.87 24.84
N SER A 249 37.53 21.79 24.35
CA SER A 249 36.36 21.37 25.13
C SER A 249 35.44 20.48 24.30
N PRO A 250 34.78 19.45 24.90
CA PRO A 250 33.79 18.64 24.19
C PRO A 250 32.51 19.42 23.85
N SER A 251 32.34 20.61 24.44
CA SER A 251 31.17 21.48 24.26
C SER A 251 31.08 21.99 22.83
N SER A 252 29.85 22.15 22.35
CA SER A 252 29.51 22.68 21.04
C SER A 252 28.93 24.08 21.12
N LEU A 253 28.76 24.72 19.96
CA LEU A 253 28.05 25.99 19.84
C LEU A 253 26.59 25.86 20.29
N LEU A 254 25.97 24.69 20.12
CA LEU A 254 24.64 24.42 20.66
C LEU A 254 24.63 24.41 22.19
N ASP A 255 25.61 23.79 22.83
CA ASP A 255 25.74 23.80 24.30
C ASP A 255 25.88 25.24 24.82
N PHE A 256 26.67 26.07 24.13
CA PHE A 256 26.80 27.49 24.46
C PHE A 256 25.48 28.26 24.30
N LEU A 257 24.76 28.06 23.19
CA LEU A 257 23.45 28.69 22.96
C LEU A 257 22.46 28.32 24.07
N VAL A 258 22.37 27.04 24.42
CA VAL A 258 21.46 26.56 25.48
C VAL A 258 21.84 27.16 26.83
N LEU A 259 23.12 27.17 27.19
CA LEU A 259 23.59 27.83 28.42
C LEU A 259 23.26 29.33 28.43
N HIS A 260 23.42 30.02 27.30
CA HIS A 260 23.07 31.42 27.17
C HIS A 260 21.57 31.64 27.38
N ILE A 261 20.71 30.81 26.79
CA ILE A 261 19.26 30.86 26.97
C ILE A 261 18.89 30.61 28.44
N ILE A 262 19.41 29.56 29.07
CA ILE A 262 19.15 29.25 30.49
C ILE A 262 19.50 30.44 31.39
N THR A 263 20.64 31.09 31.14
CA THR A 263 21.17 32.13 32.03
C THR A 263 20.64 33.53 31.76
N LYS A 264 20.25 33.84 30.50
CA LYS A 264 19.89 35.21 30.08
C LYS A 264 18.47 35.33 29.53
N ARG A 265 17.91 34.28 28.94
CA ARG A 265 16.61 34.27 28.26
C ARG A 265 15.80 32.99 28.57
N PRO A 266 15.57 32.66 29.86
CA PRO A 266 14.91 31.41 30.24
C PRO A 266 13.47 31.31 29.70
N ASP A 267 12.86 32.44 29.33
CA ASP A 267 11.57 32.54 28.65
C ASP A 267 11.52 31.86 27.27
N LEU A 268 12.67 31.53 26.69
CA LEU A 268 12.80 30.83 25.41
C LEU A 268 13.02 29.32 25.55
N LEU A 269 13.12 28.76 26.76
CA LEU A 269 13.44 27.33 26.94
C LEU A 269 12.36 26.38 26.39
N ASP A 270 11.13 26.86 26.34
CA ASP A 270 9.93 26.20 25.83
C ASP A 270 9.60 26.61 24.38
N TRP A 271 10.57 27.14 23.62
CA TRP A 271 10.34 27.50 22.20
C TRP A 271 9.82 26.34 21.36
N ALA A 272 10.13 25.10 21.75
CA ALA A 272 9.71 23.89 21.08
C ALA A 272 8.32 23.40 21.52
N ASP A 273 7.69 24.04 22.52
CA ASP A 273 6.33 23.71 22.92
C ASP A 273 5.37 24.00 21.76
N GLY A 274 4.63 22.97 21.32
CA GLY A 274 3.72 23.07 20.18
C GLY A 274 4.23 22.37 18.92
N LEU A 275 5.52 22.00 18.87
CA LEU A 275 6.11 21.29 17.72
C LEU A 275 5.68 19.82 17.59
N GLN A 276 4.74 19.33 18.42
CA GLN A 276 4.34 17.92 18.43
C GLN A 276 3.67 17.45 17.13
N ALA A 277 3.22 18.38 16.28
CA ALA A 277 2.67 18.07 14.96
C ALA A 277 3.74 17.76 13.90
N LEU A 278 4.99 18.20 14.09
CA LEU A 278 6.04 18.06 13.07
C LEU A 278 6.38 16.60 12.74
N PRO A 279 6.53 15.67 13.70
CA PRO A 279 6.82 14.27 13.37
C PRO A 279 5.76 13.63 12.49
N SER A 280 4.48 13.92 12.73
CA SER A 280 3.38 13.46 11.89
C SER A 280 3.39 14.11 10.51
N ALA A 281 3.74 15.41 10.44
CA ALA A 281 3.86 16.13 9.17
C ALA A 281 5.00 15.59 8.28
N CYS A 282 6.04 14.98 8.84
CA CYS A 282 7.07 14.29 8.06
C CYS A 282 6.58 12.99 7.39
N LEU A 283 5.42 12.44 7.80
CA LEU A 283 4.88 11.17 7.26
C LEU A 283 3.96 11.39 6.05
N CYS A 284 3.52 12.62 5.79
CA CYS A 284 2.61 12.96 4.69
C CYS A 284 3.07 14.23 3.98
N GLY A 285 3.19 14.20 2.65
CA GLY A 285 3.53 15.38 1.85
C GLY A 285 2.42 15.76 0.87
N VAL A 286 2.59 16.92 0.20
CA VAL A 286 1.67 17.38 -0.85
C VAL A 286 1.52 16.34 -1.96
N ALA A 287 2.60 15.62 -2.30
CA ALA A 287 2.58 14.57 -3.31
C ALA A 287 1.70 13.38 -2.91
N ASP A 288 1.75 12.97 -1.65
CA ASP A 288 0.96 11.84 -1.13
C ASP A 288 -0.53 12.17 -1.13
N ILE A 289 -0.88 13.39 -0.69
CA ILE A 289 -2.26 13.89 -0.70
C ILE A 289 -2.79 14.05 -2.13
N SER A 290 -1.96 14.58 -3.04
CA SER A 290 -2.31 14.72 -4.46
C SER A 290 -2.61 13.37 -5.11
N LYS A 291 -1.83 12.34 -4.77
CA LYS A 291 -2.06 10.98 -5.24
C LYS A 291 -3.39 10.43 -4.73
N ALA A 292 -3.69 10.58 -3.43
CA ALA A 292 -4.96 10.13 -2.87
C ALA A 292 -6.16 10.86 -3.48
N LEU A 293 -6.10 12.18 -3.66
CA LEU A 293 -7.13 12.95 -4.35
C LEU A 293 -7.34 12.47 -5.80
N LYS A 294 -6.25 12.20 -6.53
CA LYS A 294 -6.33 11.66 -7.88
C LYS A 294 -6.99 10.28 -7.91
N GLU A 295 -6.69 9.40 -6.97
CA GLU A 295 -7.35 8.09 -6.87
C GLU A 295 -8.86 8.22 -6.64
N ILE A 296 -9.29 9.20 -5.83
CA ILE A 296 -10.71 9.51 -5.64
C ILE A 296 -11.32 10.07 -6.94
N ASP A 297 -10.65 11.00 -7.61
CA ASP A 297 -11.13 11.63 -8.86
C ASP A 297 -11.30 10.59 -9.98
N ASP A 298 -10.32 9.71 -10.14
CA ASP A 298 -10.35 8.61 -11.10
C ASP A 298 -11.48 7.62 -10.75
N GLY A 299 -11.71 7.35 -9.46
CA GLY A 299 -12.81 6.52 -8.97
C GLY A 299 -14.20 7.10 -9.26
N LEU A 300 -14.39 8.39 -8.96
CA LEU A 300 -15.61 9.14 -9.30
C LEU A 300 -15.86 9.14 -10.80
N HIS A 301 -14.83 9.39 -11.61
CA HIS A 301 -14.94 9.41 -13.05
C HIS A 301 -15.38 8.05 -13.62
N ARG A 302 -14.71 6.96 -13.19
CA ARG A 302 -15.09 5.59 -13.58
C ARG A 302 -16.53 5.27 -13.19
N MET A 303 -16.92 5.62 -11.96
CA MET A 303 -18.28 5.38 -11.47
C MET A 303 -19.34 6.14 -12.27
N ASN A 304 -19.10 7.41 -12.59
CA ASN A 304 -20.01 8.20 -13.40
C ASN A 304 -20.16 7.62 -14.82
N GLN A 305 -19.05 7.22 -15.45
CA GLN A 305 -19.10 6.55 -16.74
C GLN A 305 -19.93 5.26 -16.67
N GLU A 306 -19.72 4.44 -15.65
CA GLU A 306 -20.42 3.17 -15.50
C GLU A 306 -21.92 3.37 -15.22
N LEU A 307 -22.30 4.34 -14.39
CA LEU A 307 -23.70 4.70 -14.15
C LEU A 307 -24.43 5.01 -15.47
N VAL A 308 -23.82 5.82 -16.35
CA VAL A 308 -24.38 6.14 -17.67
C VAL A 308 -24.50 4.91 -18.57
N GLN A 309 -23.53 4.00 -18.53
CA GLN A 309 -23.59 2.77 -19.34
C GLN A 309 -24.63 1.79 -18.83
N VAL A 310 -24.75 1.61 -17.52
CA VAL A 310 -25.74 0.73 -16.91
C VAL A 310 -27.16 1.26 -17.14
N GLU A 311 -27.39 2.57 -17.02
CA GLU A 311 -28.68 3.20 -17.28
C GLU A 311 -29.17 2.98 -18.71
N LYS A 312 -28.26 3.06 -19.70
CA LYS A 312 -28.56 2.74 -21.10
C LYS A 312 -28.96 1.28 -21.33
N LEU A 313 -28.39 0.36 -20.56
CA LEU A 313 -28.67 -1.08 -20.68
C LEU A 313 -29.95 -1.47 -19.94
N ASN A 314 -30.14 -0.95 -18.73
CA ASN A 314 -31.29 -1.20 -17.87
C ASN A 314 -31.44 -0.08 -16.85
N SER A 315 -32.42 0.81 -17.03
CA SER A 315 -32.69 1.93 -16.12
C SER A 315 -33.20 1.51 -14.74
N GLN A 316 -33.65 0.27 -14.57
CA GLN A 316 -34.13 -0.29 -13.29
C GLN A 316 -33.07 -1.13 -12.57
N ASP A 317 -31.82 -1.08 -13.02
CA ASP A 317 -30.73 -1.84 -12.41
C ASP A 317 -30.40 -1.33 -11.00
N LYS A 318 -30.31 -2.24 -10.02
CA LYS A 318 -30.01 -1.91 -8.62
C LYS A 318 -28.66 -1.22 -8.44
N PHE A 319 -27.73 -1.41 -9.37
CA PHE A 319 -26.48 -0.66 -9.41
C PHE A 319 -26.70 0.85 -9.43
N ILE A 320 -27.67 1.34 -10.21
CA ILE A 320 -27.99 2.77 -10.29
C ILE A 320 -28.56 3.24 -8.95
N ALA A 321 -29.52 2.50 -8.40
CA ALA A 321 -30.18 2.84 -7.14
C ALA A 321 -29.21 2.94 -5.95
N VAL A 322 -28.12 2.16 -5.96
CA VAL A 322 -27.10 2.19 -4.89
C VAL A 322 -25.99 3.20 -5.18
N PHE A 323 -25.38 3.17 -6.37
CA PHE A 323 -24.17 3.96 -6.63
C PHE A 323 -24.45 5.39 -7.08
N HIS A 324 -25.63 5.72 -7.61
CA HIS A 324 -25.94 7.10 -7.99
C HIS A 324 -26.03 8.03 -6.75
N PRO A 325 -26.76 7.70 -5.67
CA PRO A 325 -26.74 8.51 -4.44
C PRO A 325 -25.36 8.57 -3.79
N PHE A 326 -24.62 7.45 -3.81
CA PHE A 326 -23.25 7.39 -3.31
C PHE A 326 -22.34 8.34 -4.10
N HIS A 327 -22.40 8.32 -5.43
CA HIS A 327 -21.60 9.21 -6.29
C HIS A 327 -21.84 10.69 -5.97
N ILE A 328 -23.11 11.11 -5.83
CA ILE A 328 -23.46 12.50 -5.44
C ILE A 328 -22.86 12.83 -4.06
N THR A 329 -23.00 11.93 -3.11
CA THR A 329 -22.47 12.11 -1.74
C THR A 329 -20.95 12.26 -1.76
N CYS A 330 -20.25 11.45 -2.55
CA CYS A 330 -18.79 11.53 -2.70
C CYS A 330 -18.35 12.85 -3.35
N GLN A 331 -19.06 13.33 -4.37
CA GLN A 331 -18.79 14.63 -5.00
C GLN A 331 -18.93 15.79 -4.01
N GLN A 332 -19.94 15.78 -3.15
CA GLN A 332 -20.11 16.81 -2.12
C GLN A 332 -19.02 16.72 -1.04
N ARG A 333 -18.70 15.51 -0.57
CA ARG A 333 -17.74 15.30 0.51
C ARG A 333 -16.30 15.63 0.11
N ILE A 334 -15.92 15.44 -1.15
CA ILE A 334 -14.56 15.72 -1.62
C ILE A 334 -14.28 17.23 -1.78
N GLU A 335 -15.30 18.06 -1.98
CA GLU A 335 -15.13 19.51 -2.18
C GLU A 335 -14.44 20.19 -0.98
N GLY A 336 -14.85 19.84 0.24
CA GLY A 336 -14.23 20.34 1.47
C GLY A 336 -12.75 19.93 1.55
N ALA A 337 -12.43 18.67 1.25
CA ALA A 337 -11.06 18.17 1.26
C ALA A 337 -10.17 18.86 0.22
N ARG A 338 -10.69 19.13 -0.99
CA ARG A 338 -9.99 19.88 -2.04
C ARG A 338 -9.73 21.33 -1.62
N ALA A 339 -10.68 21.98 -0.96
CA ALA A 339 -10.51 23.33 -0.44
C ALA A 339 -9.42 23.37 0.64
N SER A 340 -9.49 22.48 1.64
CA SER A 340 -8.46 22.35 2.68
C SER A 340 -7.07 22.09 2.10
N PHE A 341 -6.97 21.22 1.08
CA PHE A 341 -5.70 20.95 0.41
C PHE A 341 -5.10 22.19 -0.27
N LYS A 342 -5.92 22.99 -0.97
CA LYS A 342 -5.46 24.25 -1.57
C LYS A 342 -4.95 25.24 -0.53
N GLU A 343 -5.62 25.35 0.62
CA GLU A 343 -5.17 26.23 1.71
C GLU A 343 -3.86 25.74 2.32
N VAL A 344 -3.68 24.44 2.49
CA VAL A 344 -2.39 23.86 2.92
C VAL A 344 -1.28 24.16 1.94
N GLN A 345 -1.51 24.01 0.63
CA GLN A 345 -0.51 24.35 -0.39
C GLN A 345 -0.09 25.82 -0.29
N LYS A 346 -1.04 26.74 -0.14
CA LYS A 346 -0.75 28.18 0.07
C LYS A 346 0.03 28.42 1.36
N ALA A 347 -0.35 27.74 2.46
CA ALA A 347 0.34 27.86 3.73
C ALA A 347 1.79 27.40 3.63
N LEU A 348 2.06 26.29 2.94
CA LEU A 348 3.42 25.77 2.72
C LEU A 348 4.25 26.67 1.81
N ILE A 349 3.68 27.24 0.74
CA ILE A 349 4.35 28.26 -0.10
C ILE A 349 4.73 29.47 0.75
N THR A 350 3.80 29.94 1.60
CA THR A 350 4.06 31.08 2.46
C THR A 350 5.13 30.75 3.51
N LEU A 351 5.11 29.53 4.05
CA LEU A 351 6.09 29.06 5.02
C LEU A 351 7.49 28.96 4.41
N SER A 352 7.61 28.41 3.19
CA SER A 352 8.90 28.31 2.51
C SER A 352 9.49 29.69 2.27
N GLN A 353 8.68 30.64 1.78
CA GLN A 353 9.09 32.04 1.58
C GLN A 353 9.47 32.72 2.91
N TRP A 354 8.71 32.47 3.98
CA TRP A 354 8.99 33.03 5.30
C TRP A 354 10.37 32.63 5.83
N PHE A 355 10.81 31.40 5.53
CA PHE A 355 12.12 30.89 5.92
C PHE A 355 13.21 31.03 4.85
N GLY A 356 12.90 31.68 3.71
CA GLY A 356 13.85 31.91 2.62
C GLY A 356 14.16 30.69 1.75
N GLU A 357 13.32 29.66 1.80
CA GLU A 357 13.46 28.44 0.99
C GLU A 357 12.81 28.62 -0.41
N ASP A 358 13.43 28.04 -1.44
CA ASP A 358 12.84 27.98 -2.77
C ASP A 358 11.74 26.90 -2.81
N PHE A 359 10.50 27.33 -3.08
CA PHE A 359 9.36 26.42 -3.16
C PHE A 359 9.52 25.35 -4.25
N ALA A 360 10.27 25.63 -5.32
CA ALA A 360 10.51 24.65 -6.39
C ALA A 360 11.30 23.42 -5.90
N THR A 361 12.11 23.59 -4.86
CA THR A 361 12.93 22.53 -4.26
C THR A 361 12.50 22.20 -2.82
N PHE A 362 11.36 22.74 -2.39
CA PHE A 362 10.89 22.62 -1.01
C PHE A 362 10.34 21.21 -0.77
N ASP A 363 11.11 20.42 -0.02
CA ASP A 363 10.67 19.13 0.52
C ASP A 363 10.18 19.35 1.96
N GLU A 364 8.88 19.19 2.17
CA GLU A 364 8.24 19.48 3.46
C GLU A 364 8.74 18.53 4.55
N LYS A 365 9.00 17.27 4.20
CA LYS A 365 9.43 16.23 5.14
C LYS A 365 10.83 16.54 5.64
N VAL A 366 11.73 16.92 4.73
CA VAL A 366 13.09 17.35 5.05
C VAL A 366 13.06 18.64 5.87
N PHE A 367 12.28 19.63 5.44
CA PHE A 367 12.16 20.92 6.09
C PHE A 367 11.68 20.80 7.56
N PHE A 368 10.59 20.07 7.80
CA PHE A 368 10.12 19.79 9.17
C PHE A 368 11.14 18.95 9.96
N GLY A 369 11.87 18.06 9.30
CA GLY A 369 12.94 17.26 9.89
C GLY A 369 14.09 18.08 10.48
N TYR A 370 14.40 19.26 9.92
CA TYR A 370 15.41 20.15 10.49
C TYR A 370 15.04 20.64 11.90
N PHE A 371 13.78 21.04 12.11
CA PHE A 371 13.30 21.48 13.41
C PHE A 371 13.23 20.34 14.42
N ILE A 372 12.79 19.15 14.02
CA ILE A 372 12.77 17.96 14.88
C ILE A 372 14.19 17.60 15.33
N THR A 373 15.15 17.63 14.40
CA THR A 373 16.56 17.33 14.72
C THR A 373 17.13 18.37 15.68
N PHE A 374 16.84 19.64 15.44
CA PHE A 374 17.30 20.75 16.28
C PHE A 374 16.70 20.69 17.68
N GLU A 375 15.40 20.50 17.82
CA GLU A 375 14.72 20.32 19.11
C GLU A 375 15.35 19.17 19.90
N ARG A 376 15.52 18.01 19.27
CA ARG A 376 16.12 16.84 19.92
C ARG A 376 17.52 17.13 20.46
N HIS A 377 18.36 17.81 19.69
CA HIS A 377 19.70 18.18 20.14
C HIS A 377 19.65 19.25 21.23
N PHE A 378 18.77 20.25 21.10
CA PHE A 378 18.58 21.32 22.07
C PHE A 378 18.16 20.75 23.43
N SER A 379 17.16 19.87 23.44
CA SER A 379 16.66 19.16 24.64
C SER A 379 17.70 18.22 25.26
N ALA A 380 18.65 17.72 24.48
CA ALA A 380 19.76 16.92 25.01
C ALA A 380 20.78 17.78 25.77
N CYS A 381 21.04 19.01 25.32
CA CYS A 381 21.94 19.96 25.98
C CYS A 381 21.35 20.59 27.26
N GLN A 382 20.02 20.51 27.46
CA GLN A 382 19.34 21.00 28.67
C GLN A 382 19.48 20.04 29.88
N LYS A 383 19.80 18.77 29.64
CA LYS A 383 19.96 17.73 30.66
C LYS A 383 21.38 17.68 31.15
#